data_AF-K2MYN6-F1
#
_entry.id   AF-K2MYN6-F1
#
_cell.length_a   1.000
_cell.length_b   1.000
_cell.length_c   1.000
_cell.angle_alpha   90.00
_cell.angle_beta   90.00
_cell.angle_gamma   90.00
#
_symmetry.space_group_name_H-M   'P 1'
#
loop_
_entity.id
_entity.type
_entity.pdbx_description
1 polymer ?
#
loop_
_entity_poly.entity_id
_entity_poly.type
_entity_poly.pdbx_seq_one_letter_code
_entity_poly.pdbx_strand_id
1 'polypeptide(L)'
;MLVLYVLGRHPSHGYDYSAALLEEAAQWNDVVALPMNEGRVTTNKTVGDYGDWGDEADVGMTRKTYMWFDLALRLFPTARYIAKGDDDIFLRVPLFVAHLRLLPRRGIYMGFHVGTTQYKKMGLPGNTFMIGWCYTLSRDVAEALVSYKPLRRLAYLPYSKERDE
;
A
#
# COMPACT_ATOMS: atom_id res chain seq x y z
N MET A 1 -6.09 -17.89 -0.90
CA MET A 1 -5.68 -16.49 -0.81
C MET A 1 -5.40 -16.23 0.66
N LEU A 2 -4.25 -15.66 1.00
CA LEU A 2 -3.96 -15.22 2.36
C LEU A 2 -4.29 -13.73 2.42
N VAL A 3 -5.05 -13.31 3.43
CA VAL A 3 -5.40 -11.91 3.70
C VAL A 3 -4.69 -11.52 4.97
N LEU A 4 -4.08 -10.33 4.97
CA LEU A 4 -3.38 -9.77 6.12
C LEU A 4 -3.74 -8.29 6.24
N TYR A 5 -3.89 -7.82 7.47
CA TYR A 5 -4.10 -6.41 7.79
C TYR A 5 -2.75 -5.75 8.08
N VAL A 6 -2.37 -4.76 7.27
CA VAL A 6 -1.04 -4.13 7.33
C VAL A 6 -1.15 -2.75 7.96
N LEU A 7 -0.49 -2.56 9.09
CA LEU A 7 -0.65 -1.37 9.93
C LEU A 7 0.69 -0.70 10.24
N GLY A 8 0.71 0.64 10.28
CA GLY A 8 1.72 1.42 10.97
C GLY A 8 1.25 1.80 12.38
N ARG A 9 2.13 2.43 13.16
CA ARG A 9 1.79 2.95 14.49
C ARG A 9 0.97 4.24 14.35
N HIS A 10 -0.22 4.29 14.95
CA HIS A 10 -1.16 5.40 14.74
C HIS A 10 -0.93 6.56 15.74
N PRO A 11 -1.02 7.84 15.32
CA PRO A 11 -0.79 8.99 16.20
C PRO A 11 -1.79 9.12 17.37
N SER A 12 -3.02 8.60 17.24
CA SER A 12 -4.04 8.68 18.30
C SER A 12 -3.65 7.95 19.59
N HIS A 13 -2.68 7.02 19.51
CA HIS A 13 -2.14 6.28 20.65
C HIS A 13 -0.68 6.63 20.90
N GLY A 14 -0.24 7.85 20.54
CA GLY A 14 1.14 8.28 20.76
C GLY A 14 2.17 7.50 19.94
N TYR A 15 1.73 6.84 18.86
CA TYR A 15 2.52 5.88 18.09
C TYR A 15 2.88 4.59 18.84
N ASP A 16 2.12 4.23 19.88
CA ASP A 16 2.15 2.91 20.50
C ASP A 16 1.03 2.00 19.95
N TYR A 17 1.17 0.69 20.15
CA TYR A 17 0.09 -0.26 19.84
C TYR A 17 -0.93 -0.27 20.97
N SER A 18 -2.22 -0.14 20.61
CA SER A 18 -3.31 -0.21 21.59
C SER A 18 -3.46 -1.65 22.12
N ALA A 19 -4.00 -1.78 23.34
CA ALA A 19 -4.28 -3.10 23.93
C ALA A 19 -5.23 -3.94 23.06
N ALA A 20 -6.23 -3.29 22.46
CA ALA A 20 -7.18 -3.95 21.55
C ALA A 20 -6.49 -4.52 20.30
N LEU A 21 -5.56 -3.78 19.70
CA LEU A 21 -4.80 -4.28 18.55
C LEU A 21 -3.93 -5.49 18.93
N LEU A 22 -3.31 -5.47 20.11
CA LEU A 22 -2.50 -6.60 20.58
C LEU A 22 -3.34 -7.86 20.82
N GLU A 23 -4.54 -7.68 21.38
CA GLU A 23 -5.51 -8.77 21.57
C GLU A 23 -5.98 -9.34 20.23
N GLU A 24 -6.37 -8.48 19.28
CA GLU A 24 -6.79 -8.88 17.94
C GLU A 24 -5.68 -9.64 17.19
N ALA A 25 -4.46 -9.11 17.23
CA ALA A 25 -3.31 -9.75 16.60
C ALA A 25 -3.01 -11.13 17.19
N ALA A 26 -3.12 -11.28 18.52
CA ALA A 26 -2.93 -12.57 19.20
C ALA A 26 -4.04 -13.57 18.86
N GLN A 27 -5.28 -13.09 18.70
CA GLN A 27 -6.44 -13.93 18.39
C GLN A 27 -6.41 -14.43 16.94
N TRP A 28 -6.20 -13.53 15.97
CA TRP A 28 -6.43 -13.82 14.55
C TRP A 28 -5.16 -14.17 13.78
N ASN A 29 -3.99 -13.74 14.26
CA ASN A 29 -2.69 -14.02 13.63
C ASN A 29 -2.60 -13.59 12.15
N ASP A 30 -3.35 -12.56 11.76
CA ASP A 30 -3.41 -11.99 10.40
C ASP A 30 -3.01 -10.50 10.35
N VAL A 31 -2.52 -9.96 11.47
CA VAL A 31 -2.03 -8.57 11.56
C VAL A 31 -0.53 -8.50 11.31
N VAL A 32 -0.12 -7.58 10.43
CA VAL A 32 1.28 -7.25 10.14
C VAL A 32 1.53 -5.80 10.54
N ALA A 33 2.28 -5.61 11.62
CA ALA A 33 2.70 -4.30 12.06
C ALA A 33 4.06 -3.93 11.42
N LEU A 34 4.06 -2.89 10.58
CA LEU A 34 5.26 -2.38 9.94
C LEU A 34 6.05 -1.48 10.89
N PRO A 35 7.39 -1.42 10.78
CA PRO A 35 8.24 -0.59 11.63
C PRO A 35 8.19 0.90 11.21
N MET A 36 7.00 1.48 11.16
CA MET A 36 6.75 2.86 10.75
C MET A 36 5.65 3.50 11.59
N ASN A 37 5.57 4.81 11.52
CA ASN A 37 4.47 5.60 12.05
C ASN A 37 3.55 5.98 10.89
N GLU A 38 2.25 5.92 11.14
CA GLU A 38 1.24 6.50 10.26
C GLU A 38 1.41 8.02 10.22
N GLY A 39 1.03 8.61 9.09
CA GLY A 39 1.01 10.04 8.97
C GLY A 39 -0.19 10.67 9.67
N ARG A 40 -0.02 11.90 10.16
CA ARG A 40 -1.11 12.68 10.74
C ARG A 40 -2.06 13.17 9.64
N VAL A 41 -3.34 12.99 9.88
CA VAL A 41 -4.39 13.64 9.09
C VAL A 41 -4.39 15.13 9.41
N THR A 42 -4.27 15.98 8.40
CA THR A 42 -4.24 17.45 8.57
C THR A 42 -5.37 18.17 7.82
N THR A 43 -6.26 17.43 7.17
CA THR A 43 -7.43 17.96 6.47
C THR A 43 -8.72 17.66 7.25
N ASN A 44 -9.80 18.38 6.91
CA ASN A 44 -11.14 18.15 7.48
C ASN A 44 -11.95 17.14 6.66
N LYS A 45 -11.28 16.31 5.86
CA LYS A 45 -11.92 15.31 5.02
C LYS A 45 -12.67 14.31 5.90
N THR A 46 -13.82 13.82 5.45
CA THR A 46 -14.56 12.76 6.15
C THR A 46 -14.43 11.42 5.43
N VAL A 47 -14.70 10.34 6.15
CA VAL A 47 -14.60 8.97 5.59
C VAL A 47 -15.60 8.83 4.45
N GLY A 48 -15.12 8.36 3.29
CA GLY A 48 -15.92 8.24 2.06
C GLY A 48 -15.88 9.46 1.13
N ASP A 49 -15.30 10.58 1.55
CA ASP A 49 -15.12 11.74 0.67
C ASP A 49 -13.95 11.56 -0.30
N TYR A 50 -14.01 12.32 -1.41
CA TYR A 50 -12.88 12.49 -2.33
C TYR A 50 -11.90 13.55 -1.81
N GLY A 51 -10.61 13.40 -2.13
CA GLY A 51 -9.54 14.33 -1.74
C GLY A 51 -8.42 13.68 -0.93
N ASP A 52 -7.41 14.47 -0.58
CA ASP A 52 -6.26 14.04 0.22
C ASP A 52 -6.52 14.15 1.74
N TRP A 53 -5.73 13.41 2.51
CA TRP A 53 -5.73 13.44 3.97
C TRP A 53 -4.63 14.33 4.54
N GLY A 54 -3.92 15.06 3.68
CA GLY A 54 -2.72 15.84 3.99
C GLY A 54 -1.42 15.12 3.63
N ASP A 55 -0.36 15.89 3.39
CA ASP A 55 0.92 15.39 2.87
C ASP A 55 1.54 14.30 3.74
N GLU A 56 1.51 14.46 5.07
CA GLU A 56 2.08 13.46 5.99
C GLU A 56 1.34 12.12 5.90
N ALA A 57 0.01 12.15 5.83
CA ALA A 57 -0.83 10.96 5.68
C ALA A 57 -0.59 10.28 4.32
N ASP A 58 -0.54 11.04 3.24
CA ASP A 58 -0.33 10.53 1.88
C ASP A 58 1.07 9.93 1.69
N VAL A 59 2.10 10.57 2.26
CA VAL A 59 3.46 10.02 2.34
C VAL A 59 3.46 8.74 3.18
N GLY A 60 2.78 8.74 4.33
CA GLY A 60 2.60 7.56 5.18
C GLY A 60 2.02 6.38 4.40
N MET A 61 0.93 6.57 3.66
CA MET A 61 0.31 5.52 2.86
C MET A 61 1.22 5.01 1.74
N THR A 62 1.97 5.89 1.10
CA THR A 62 2.95 5.52 0.07
C THR A 62 4.08 4.66 0.66
N ARG A 63 4.60 5.04 1.83
CA ARG A 63 5.65 4.28 2.55
C ARG A 63 5.14 2.91 2.98
N LYS A 64 3.95 2.85 3.57
CA LYS A 64 3.29 1.61 3.99
C LYS A 64 3.13 0.65 2.83
N THR A 65 2.67 1.15 1.68
CA THR A 65 2.52 0.38 0.44
C THR A 65 3.84 -0.22 -0.02
N TYR A 66 4.92 0.58 -0.06
CA TYR A 66 6.24 0.08 -0.43
C TYR A 66 6.73 -1.01 0.54
N MET A 67 6.65 -0.75 1.84
CA MET A 67 7.09 -1.68 2.89
C MET A 67 6.29 -3.00 2.87
N TRP A 68 5.00 -2.95 2.54
CA TRP A 68 4.18 -4.15 2.35
C TRP A 68 4.76 -5.05 1.25
N PHE A 69 5.03 -4.51 0.06
CA PHE A 69 5.61 -5.31 -1.04
C PHE A 69 7.00 -5.85 -0.70
N ASP A 70 7.85 -5.03 -0.07
CA ASP A 70 9.20 -5.43 0.36
C ASP A 70 9.15 -6.59 1.38
N LEU A 71 8.23 -6.52 2.35
CA LEU A 71 8.03 -7.57 3.34
C LEU A 71 7.41 -8.83 2.75
N ALA A 72 6.34 -8.69 1.96
CA ALA A 72 5.60 -9.80 1.37
C ALA A 72 6.50 -10.69 0.49
N LEU A 73 7.44 -10.10 -0.25
CA LEU A 73 8.40 -10.84 -1.08
C LEU A 73 9.33 -11.75 -0.26
N ARG A 74 9.66 -11.36 0.97
CA ARG A 74 10.51 -12.12 1.90
C ARG A 74 9.72 -13.19 2.65
N LEU A 75 8.53 -12.86 3.14
CA LEU A 75 7.69 -13.78 3.91
C LEU A 75 7.03 -14.85 3.04
N PHE A 76 6.69 -14.52 1.79
CA PHE A 76 5.94 -15.40 0.90
C PHE A 76 6.73 -15.68 -0.39
N PRO A 77 7.83 -16.46 -0.32
CA PRO A 77 8.72 -16.69 -1.46
C PRO A 77 8.03 -17.41 -2.64
N THR A 78 6.94 -18.14 -2.39
CA THR A 78 6.19 -18.88 -3.41
C THR A 78 4.97 -18.11 -3.95
N ALA A 79 4.61 -16.97 -3.36
CA ALA A 79 3.49 -16.16 -3.83
C ALA A 79 3.76 -15.63 -5.25
N ARG A 80 2.83 -15.89 -6.16
CA ARG A 80 2.91 -15.45 -7.57
C ARG A 80 2.37 -14.05 -7.78
N TYR A 81 1.41 -13.65 -6.94
CA TYR A 81 0.76 -12.35 -6.97
C TYR A 81 0.73 -11.80 -5.56
N ILE A 82 0.92 -10.49 -5.44
CA ILE A 82 0.81 -9.73 -4.20
C ILE A 82 -0.18 -8.60 -4.47
N ALA A 83 -1.23 -8.53 -3.66
CA ALA A 83 -2.27 -7.51 -3.80
C ALA A 83 -2.17 -6.50 -2.67
N LYS A 84 -2.65 -5.29 -2.94
CA LYS A 84 -2.98 -4.26 -1.98
C LYS A 84 -4.47 -3.95 -2.13
N GLY A 85 -5.18 -3.83 -1.02
CA GLY A 85 -6.57 -3.37 -0.97
C GLY A 85 -6.76 -2.43 0.22
N ASP A 86 -7.69 -1.49 0.10
CA ASP A 86 -8.23 -0.76 1.26
C ASP A 86 -9.22 -1.66 2.02
N ASP A 87 -9.43 -1.34 3.30
CA ASP A 87 -10.33 -2.07 4.20
C ASP A 87 -11.81 -1.68 4.05
N ASP A 88 -12.09 -0.63 3.28
CA ASP A 88 -13.42 -0.10 2.96
C ASP A 88 -13.96 -0.58 1.59
N ILE A 89 -13.35 -1.60 0.99
CA ILE A 89 -13.79 -2.17 -0.29
C ILE A 89 -14.60 -3.46 -0.14
N PHE A 90 -15.39 -3.78 -1.16
CA PHE A 90 -15.97 -5.12 -1.33
C PHE A 90 -15.23 -5.91 -2.41
N LEU A 91 -14.58 -7.02 -2.02
CA LEU A 91 -13.87 -7.92 -2.94
C LEU A 91 -14.62 -9.25 -3.12
N ARG A 92 -14.99 -9.57 -4.37
CA ARG A 92 -15.56 -10.88 -4.73
C ARG A 92 -14.48 -11.96 -4.77
N VAL A 93 -14.06 -12.45 -3.60
CA VAL A 93 -12.87 -13.32 -3.44
C VAL A 93 -12.83 -14.53 -4.39
N PRO A 94 -13.89 -15.36 -4.55
CA PRO A 94 -13.81 -16.52 -5.44
C PRO A 94 -13.57 -16.12 -6.91
N LEU A 95 -14.23 -15.05 -7.35
CA LEU A 95 -14.07 -14.52 -8.70
C LEU A 95 -12.68 -13.90 -8.88
N PHE A 96 -12.19 -13.16 -7.89
CA PHE A 96 -10.85 -12.58 -7.92
C PHE A 96 -9.77 -13.67 -8.05
N VAL A 97 -9.84 -14.72 -7.23
CA VAL A 97 -8.91 -15.86 -7.30
C VAL A 97 -9.01 -16.61 -8.63
N ALA A 98 -10.21 -16.75 -9.19
CA ALA A 98 -10.40 -17.35 -10.51
C ALA A 98 -9.69 -16.55 -11.61
N HIS A 99 -9.77 -15.22 -11.58
CA HIS A 99 -9.02 -14.36 -12.50
C HIS A 99 -7.51 -14.53 -12.36
N LEU A 100 -6.98 -14.50 -11.12
CA LEU A 100 -5.54 -14.66 -10.89
C LEU A 100 -4.98 -15.97 -11.45
N ARG A 101 -5.78 -17.04 -11.50
CA ARG A 101 -5.37 -18.34 -12.09
C ARG A 101 -5.21 -18.29 -13.61
N LEU A 102 -5.87 -17.34 -14.28
CA LEU A 102 -5.83 -17.18 -15.74
C LEU A 102 -4.77 -16.17 -16.19
N LEU A 103 -4.28 -15.32 -15.29
CA LEU A 103 -3.30 -14.30 -15.63
C LEU A 103 -1.91 -14.90 -15.91
N PRO A 104 -1.11 -14.23 -16.75
CA PRO A 104 0.33 -14.47 -16.81
C PRO A 104 0.98 -14.36 -15.43
N ARG A 105 2.01 -15.17 -15.19
CA ARG A 105 2.74 -15.16 -13.90
C ARG A 105 3.77 -14.03 -13.79
N ARG A 106 3.94 -13.24 -14.85
CA ARG A 106 4.97 -12.20 -15.00
C ARG A 106 4.41 -10.96 -15.66
N GLY A 107 5.00 -9.80 -15.34
CA GLY A 107 4.63 -8.51 -15.93
C GLY A 107 3.20 -8.04 -15.63
N ILE A 108 2.58 -8.53 -14.56
CA ILE A 108 1.22 -8.12 -14.18
C ILE A 108 1.26 -6.95 -13.23
N TYR A 109 0.61 -5.88 -13.65
CA TYR A 109 0.10 -4.81 -12.81
C TYR A 109 -1.39 -4.69 -13.15
N MET A 110 -2.25 -5.29 -12.33
CA MET A 110 -3.69 -5.41 -12.56
C MET A 110 -4.46 -4.56 -11.54
N GLY A 111 -5.47 -3.83 -12.00
CA GLY A 111 -6.35 -3.03 -11.15
C GLY A 111 -7.25 -2.15 -12.01
N PHE A 112 -7.90 -1.18 -11.38
CA PHE A 112 -8.62 -0.14 -12.11
C PHE A 112 -7.64 0.92 -12.60
N HIS A 113 -7.39 0.95 -13.91
CA HIS A 113 -6.38 1.80 -14.53
C HIS A 113 -6.91 3.21 -14.77
N VAL A 114 -6.23 4.21 -14.21
CA VAL A 114 -6.50 5.62 -14.48
C VAL A 114 -5.30 6.22 -15.20
N GLY A 115 -5.59 6.87 -16.32
CA GLY A 115 -4.66 7.76 -16.99
C GLY A 115 -4.99 9.21 -16.68
N THR A 116 -3.98 10.03 -16.42
CA THR A 116 -4.17 11.49 -16.39
C THR A 116 -3.25 12.17 -17.40
N THR A 117 -3.85 13.09 -18.17
CA THR A 117 -3.13 13.96 -19.11
C THR A 117 -2.24 14.96 -18.38
N GLN A 118 -2.44 15.14 -17.07
CA GLN A 118 -1.73 16.10 -16.22
C GLN A 118 -0.28 15.66 -15.98
N TYR A 119 -0.01 14.38 -15.72
CA TYR A 119 1.37 13.87 -15.60
C TYR A 119 2.14 13.95 -16.92
N LYS A 120 1.45 13.77 -18.05
CA LYS A 120 2.05 13.99 -19.38
C LYS A 120 2.49 15.45 -19.57
N LYS A 121 1.70 16.42 -19.07
CA LYS A 121 2.06 17.85 -19.09
C LYS A 121 3.22 18.18 -18.15
N MET A 122 3.37 17.43 -17.05
CA MET A 122 4.48 17.55 -16.09
C MET A 122 5.77 16.83 -16.55
N GLY A 123 5.77 16.21 -17.74
CA GLY A 123 6.94 15.49 -18.26
C GLY A 123 7.29 14.22 -17.48
N LEU A 124 6.42 13.75 -16.59
CA LEU A 124 6.68 12.56 -15.79
C LEU A 124 6.38 11.29 -16.60
N PRO A 125 7.31 10.32 -16.68
CA PRO A 125 7.03 9.03 -17.28
C PRO A 125 5.98 8.28 -16.44
N GLY A 126 5.04 7.60 -17.10
CA GLY A 126 3.94 6.90 -16.42
C GLY A 126 2.71 7.79 -16.23
N ASN A 127 2.04 8.11 -17.34
CA ASN A 127 0.78 8.86 -17.37
C ASN A 127 -0.43 8.03 -16.87
N THR A 128 -0.18 6.83 -16.34
CA THR A 128 -1.19 5.85 -15.98
C THR A 128 -0.78 5.02 -14.76
N PHE A 129 -1.70 4.81 -13.83
CA PHE A 129 -1.49 4.04 -12.61
C PHE A 129 -2.79 3.31 -12.23
N MET A 130 -2.71 2.33 -11.30
CA MET A 130 -3.91 1.71 -10.74
C MET A 130 -4.41 2.54 -9.56
N ILE A 131 -5.72 2.82 -9.49
CA ILE A 131 -6.28 3.53 -8.34
C ILE A 131 -5.96 2.75 -7.06
N GLY A 132 -5.62 3.49 -6.00
CA GLY A 132 -5.10 2.98 -4.74
C GLY A 132 -5.98 1.93 -4.05
N TRP A 133 -7.30 2.00 -4.15
CA TRP A 133 -8.25 1.12 -3.43
C TRP A 133 -8.06 -0.39 -3.63
N CYS A 134 -7.66 -0.87 -4.81
CA CYS A 134 -7.27 -2.26 -4.99
C CYS A 134 -6.47 -2.50 -6.27
N TYR A 135 -5.28 -3.12 -6.13
CA TYR A 135 -4.49 -3.58 -7.27
C TYR A 135 -3.59 -4.76 -6.91
N THR A 136 -3.11 -5.45 -7.94
CA THR A 136 -2.30 -6.67 -7.82
C THR A 136 -1.08 -6.60 -8.72
N LEU A 137 0.08 -6.94 -8.15
CA LEU A 137 1.33 -7.11 -8.86
C LEU A 137 1.65 -8.61 -9.00
N SER A 138 2.19 -9.02 -10.14
CA SER A 138 2.97 -10.26 -10.18
C SER A 138 4.25 -10.09 -9.38
N ARG A 139 4.81 -11.21 -8.91
CA ARG A 139 6.01 -11.22 -8.07
C ARG A 139 7.16 -10.42 -8.68
N ASP A 140 7.45 -10.63 -9.96
CA ASP A 140 8.54 -9.95 -10.67
C ASP A 140 8.35 -8.43 -10.79
N VAL A 141 7.10 -7.96 -10.88
CA VAL A 141 6.79 -6.53 -10.87
C VAL A 141 6.96 -5.95 -9.47
N ALA A 142 6.54 -6.67 -8.43
CA ALA A 142 6.81 -6.28 -7.05
C ALA A 142 8.33 -6.26 -6.76
N GLU A 143 9.09 -7.23 -7.26
CA GLU A 143 10.56 -7.27 -7.17
C GLU A 143 11.20 -6.06 -7.85
N ALA A 144 10.74 -5.71 -9.06
CA ALA A 144 11.20 -4.52 -9.77
C ALA A 144 10.93 -3.25 -8.96
N LEU A 145 9.71 -3.09 -8.41
CA LEU A 145 9.33 -1.96 -7.56
C LEU A 145 10.27 -1.81 -6.35
N VAL A 146 10.48 -2.88 -5.58
CA VAL A 146 11.29 -2.80 -4.36
C VAL A 146 12.78 -2.66 -4.66
N SER A 147 13.25 -3.16 -5.82
CA SER A 147 14.64 -3.03 -6.24
C SER A 147 15.03 -1.59 -6.65
N TYR A 148 14.05 -0.73 -6.91
CA TYR A 148 14.30 0.64 -7.34
C TYR A 148 14.81 1.50 -6.16
N LYS A 149 16.15 1.63 -6.10
CA LYS A 149 16.89 2.26 -4.99
C LYS A 149 16.37 3.65 -4.56
N PRO A 150 15.98 4.57 -5.48
CA PRO A 150 15.44 5.86 -5.08
C PRO A 150 14.18 5.74 -4.22
N LEU A 151 13.24 4.87 -4.60
CA LEU A 151 12.03 4.63 -3.80
C LEU A 151 12.34 3.94 -2.48
N ARG A 152 13.25 2.96 -2.47
CA ARG A 152 13.69 2.31 -1.23
C ARG A 152 14.20 3.32 -0.21
N ARG A 153 15.04 4.26 -0.65
CA ARG A 153 15.59 5.32 0.22
C ARG A 153 14.46 6.16 0.82
N LEU A 154 13.48 6.58 0.01
CA LEU A 154 12.37 7.41 0.47
C LEU A 154 11.43 6.64 1.42
N ALA A 155 11.16 5.36 1.15
CA ALA A 155 10.28 4.55 1.98
C ALA A 155 10.75 4.45 3.44
N TYR A 156 12.07 4.31 3.64
CA TYR A 156 12.67 4.16 4.96
C TYR A 156 13.12 5.48 5.59
N LEU A 157 12.94 6.62 4.91
CA LEU A 157 13.24 7.94 5.45
C LEU A 157 12.01 8.48 6.21
N PRO A 158 12.13 8.91 7.49
CA PRO A 158 11.03 9.57 8.19
C PRO A 158 10.61 10.85 7.47
N TYR A 159 9.30 11.11 7.37
CA TYR A 159 8.78 12.35 6.79
C TYR A 159 9.28 13.57 7.59
N SER A 160 9.56 14.67 6.88
CA SER A 160 9.85 15.98 7.46
C SER A 160 9.34 17.03 6.48
N LYS A 161 8.56 17.98 6.98
CA LYS A 161 7.99 19.08 6.18
C LYS A 161 9.07 19.97 5.55
N GLU A 162 10.25 20.06 6.18
CA GLU A 162 11.40 20.82 5.67
C GLU A 162 11.92 20.30 4.32
N ARG A 163 11.52 19.10 3.88
CA ARG A 163 11.92 18.52 2.59
C ARG A 163 10.91 18.72 1.48
N ASP A 164 9.79 19.38 1.78
CA ASP A 164 8.76 19.71 0.79
C ASP A 164 9.06 21.04 0.08
N GLU A 165 10.06 21.80 0.56
CA GLU A 165 10.65 23.02 -0.03
C GLU A 165 11.83 22.70 -0.96
#